data_AF-A0A946LWP6-F1
#
_entry.id   AF-A0A946LWP6-F1
#
_cell.length_a   1.000
_cell.length_b   1.000
_cell.length_c   1.000
_cell.angle_alpha   90.00
_cell.angle_beta   90.00
_cell.angle_gamma   90.00
#
_symmetry.space_group_name_H-M   'P 1'
#
loop_
_entity.id
_entity.type
_entity.pdbx_description
1 polymer ?
#
loop_
_entity_poly.entity_id
_entity_poly.type
_entity_poly.pdbx_seq_one_letter_code
_entity_poly.pdbx_strand_id
1 'polypeptide(L)'
;MSVELLDTTRFHGFRVRRQIAGKTFQEYFSLKANGKRMRGADRAKVKAKAESRDAVLAKQQAKAKTEVARSSLFDTKGKVRGILFRMKTEKSGTRTPVFQIGIMSTKLDKIVNTTVSINLHGLKGAWQKAVDFYVQHKKISKKSLLYRKLVRAQPNKAQLDAMKKRRKRR
;
A
#
# COMPACT_ATOMS: atom_id res chain seq x y z
N MET A 1 -6.72 18.08 10.02
CA MET A 1 -7.42 17.67 11.26
C MET A 1 -8.88 17.41 10.91
N SER A 2 -9.53 16.43 11.54
CA SER A 2 -10.91 15.98 11.21
C SER A 2 -11.94 16.33 12.28
N VAL A 3 -11.55 17.20 13.22
CA VAL A 3 -12.43 17.75 14.26
C VAL A 3 -13.13 18.97 13.69
N GLU A 4 -14.46 18.97 13.72
CA GLU A 4 -15.29 20.04 13.21
C GLU A 4 -16.22 20.55 14.31
N LEU A 5 -16.32 21.86 14.47
CA LEU A 5 -17.31 22.46 15.37
C LEU A 5 -18.65 22.53 14.64
N LEU A 6 -19.64 21.82 15.15
CA LEU A 6 -21.02 21.93 14.71
C LEU A 6 -21.73 22.92 15.64
N ASP A 7 -22.26 24.01 15.07
CA ASP A 7 -23.17 24.92 15.77
C ASP A 7 -24.48 25.01 14.99
N THR A 8 -25.31 23.98 15.16
CA THR A 8 -26.64 23.90 14.54
C THR A 8 -27.71 23.90 15.62
N THR A 9 -28.96 24.20 15.25
CA THR A 9 -30.11 24.11 16.15
C THR A 9 -30.24 22.72 16.78
N ARG A 10 -29.91 21.67 16.02
CA ARG A 10 -29.98 20.27 16.45
C ARG A 10 -28.80 19.81 17.30
N PHE A 11 -27.61 20.37 17.11
CA PHE A 11 -26.41 19.97 17.85
C PHE A 11 -25.37 21.09 17.92
N HIS A 12 -24.88 21.33 19.14
CA HIS A 12 -23.77 22.25 19.43
C HIS A 12 -22.62 21.46 20.08
N GLY A 13 -21.53 21.26 19.36
CA GLY A 13 -20.42 20.44 19.84
C GLY A 13 -19.35 20.14 18.79
N PHE A 14 -18.31 19.40 19.18
CA PHE A 14 -17.31 18.93 18.23
C PHE A 14 -17.72 17.59 17.63
N ARG A 15 -17.51 17.42 16.33
CA ARG A 15 -17.62 16.15 15.62
C ARG A 15 -16.24 15.70 15.19
N VAL A 16 -15.91 14.45 15.45
CA VAL A 16 -14.72 13.78 14.91
C VAL A 16 -15.18 12.78 13.87
N ARG A 17 -14.72 12.92 12.62
CA ARG A 17 -15.10 12.02 11.53
C ARG A 17 -13.89 11.54 10.74
N ARG A 18 -13.71 10.22 10.64
CA ARG A 18 -12.69 9.60 9.77
C ARG A 18 -13.23 8.33 9.11
N GLN A 19 -12.77 8.06 7.89
CA GLN A 19 -12.97 6.77 7.24
C GLN A 19 -11.73 5.89 7.43
N ILE A 20 -11.95 4.68 7.95
CA ILE A 20 -10.89 3.71 8.26
C ILE A 20 -11.33 2.36 7.69
N ALA A 21 -10.54 1.82 6.75
CA ALA A 21 -10.78 0.52 6.12
C ALA A 21 -12.23 0.32 5.60
N GLY A 22 -12.82 1.35 4.99
CA GLY A 22 -14.19 1.31 4.46
C GLY A 22 -15.30 1.52 5.50
N LYS A 23 -14.97 1.63 6.79
CA LYS A 23 -15.93 1.97 7.86
C LYS A 23 -15.84 3.46 8.21
N THR A 24 -16.99 4.08 8.45
CA THR A 24 -17.07 5.49 8.89
C THR A 24 -17.09 5.53 10.41
N PHE A 25 -16.08 6.15 11.00
CA PHE A 25 -16.03 6.44 12.43
C PHE A 25 -16.45 7.89 12.65
N GLN A 26 -17.53 8.08 13.41
CA GLN A 26 -18.11 9.38 13.67
C GLN A 26 -18.50 9.49 15.13
N GLU A 27 -17.90 10.44 15.84
CA GLU A 27 -18.13 10.66 17.26
C GLU A 27 -18.48 12.13 17.52
N TYR A 28 -19.40 12.34 18.45
CA TYR A 28 -19.93 13.65 18.80
C TYR A 28 -19.60 13.98 20.26
N PHE A 29 -19.10 15.18 20.46
CA PHE A 29 -18.71 15.72 21.75
C PHE A 29 -19.56 16.97 22.01
N SER A 30 -20.65 16.81 22.75
CA SER A 30 -21.58 17.90 23.07
C SER A 30 -20.87 19.01 23.83
N LEU A 31 -21.12 20.26 23.42
CA LEU A 31 -20.77 21.46 24.17
C LEU A 31 -21.95 22.01 24.98
N LYS A 32 -23.00 21.20 25.19
CA LYS A 32 -24.10 21.52 26.10
C LYS A 32 -23.99 20.66 27.36
N ALA A 33 -24.02 21.30 28.53
CA ALA A 33 -24.22 20.65 29.82
C ALA A 33 -25.51 21.21 30.42
N ASN A 34 -26.44 20.35 30.82
CA ASN A 34 -27.75 20.73 31.40
C ASN A 34 -28.52 21.75 30.53
N GLY A 35 -28.51 21.56 29.20
CA GLY A 35 -29.19 22.45 28.24
C GLY A 35 -28.47 23.78 27.94
N LYS A 36 -27.47 24.18 28.74
CA LYS A 36 -26.71 25.42 28.56
C LYS A 36 -25.39 25.19 27.82
N ARG A 37 -24.96 26.17 27.01
CA ARG A 37 -23.70 26.11 26.26
C ARG A 37 -22.50 26.26 27.22
N MET A 38 -21.57 25.32 27.15
CA MET A 38 -20.30 25.36 27.88
C MET A 38 -19.36 26.40 27.24
N ARG A 39 -18.67 27.18 28.07
CA ARG A 39 -17.72 28.22 27.65
C ARG A 39 -16.38 28.05 28.37
N GLY A 40 -15.36 28.76 27.91
CA GLY A 40 -14.06 28.81 28.58
C GLY A 40 -13.39 27.45 28.75
N ALA A 41 -12.94 27.15 29.97
CA ALA A 41 -12.15 25.97 30.31
C ALA A 41 -12.86 24.65 29.97
N ASP A 42 -14.17 24.54 30.18
CA ASP A 42 -14.89 23.30 29.91
C ASP A 42 -15.05 23.02 28.42
N ARG A 43 -15.22 24.07 27.61
CA ARG A 43 -15.14 23.94 26.13
C ARG A 43 -13.75 23.47 25.69
N ALA A 44 -12.69 23.99 26.30
CA ALA A 44 -11.32 23.59 25.99
C ALA A 44 -11.06 22.12 26.35
N LYS A 45 -11.56 21.64 27.50
CA LYS A 45 -11.47 20.21 27.89
C LYS A 45 -12.17 19.30 26.88
N VAL A 46 -13.37 19.66 26.45
CA VAL A 46 -14.12 18.88 25.45
C VAL A 46 -13.42 18.89 24.08
N LYS A 47 -12.84 20.03 23.69
CA LYS A 47 -12.02 20.14 22.47
C LYS A 47 -10.79 19.22 22.54
N ALA A 48 -10.04 19.25 23.64
CA ALA A 48 -8.87 18.40 23.83
C ALA A 48 -9.24 16.90 23.80
N LYS A 49 -10.39 16.53 24.36
CA LYS A 49 -10.92 15.15 24.27
C LYS A 49 -11.21 14.75 22.83
N ALA A 50 -11.86 15.62 22.06
CA ALA A 50 -12.13 15.39 20.64
C ALA A 50 -10.85 15.28 19.80
N GLU A 51 -9.84 16.13 20.05
CA GLU A 51 -8.54 16.09 19.38
C GLU A 51 -7.73 14.84 19.73
N SER A 52 -7.71 14.44 21.01
CA SER A 52 -7.08 13.19 21.46
C SER A 52 -7.72 11.98 20.75
N ARG A 53 -9.05 11.98 20.64
CA ARG A 53 -9.76 10.93 19.91
C ARG A 53 -9.44 10.94 18.42
N ASP A 54 -9.39 12.11 17.78
CA ASP A 54 -8.96 12.24 16.39
C ASP A 54 -7.55 11.71 16.16
N ALA A 55 -6.62 11.97 17.08
CA ALA A 55 -5.25 11.47 17.01
C ALA A 55 -5.19 9.93 17.08
N VAL A 56 -6.02 9.30 17.92
CA VAL A 56 -6.14 7.84 17.97
C VAL A 56 -6.68 7.28 16.65
N LEU A 57 -7.77 7.87 16.15
CA LEU A 57 -8.36 7.47 14.86
C LEU A 57 -7.39 7.71 13.69
N ALA A 58 -6.58 8.77 13.74
CA ALA A 58 -5.54 9.07 12.75
C ALA A 58 -4.47 7.97 12.70
N LYS A 59 -4.00 7.53 13.87
CA LYS A 59 -3.03 6.43 13.97
C LYS A 59 -3.61 5.13 13.42
N GLN A 60 -4.86 4.82 13.74
CA GLN A 60 -5.55 3.65 13.20
C GLN A 60 -5.72 3.73 11.67
N GLN A 61 -6.08 4.90 11.15
CA GLN A 61 -6.21 5.14 9.71
C GLN A 61 -4.86 4.95 8.99
N ALA A 62 -3.77 5.47 9.54
CA ALA A 62 -2.44 5.30 8.99
C ALA A 62 -2.03 3.81 8.97
N LYS A 63 -2.26 3.08 10.07
CA LYS A 63 -2.02 1.62 10.14
C LYS A 63 -2.83 0.87 9.08
N ALA A 64 -4.13 1.11 9.00
CA ALA A 64 -5.00 0.47 8.00
C ALA A 64 -4.55 0.76 6.57
N LYS A 65 -4.16 2.01 6.24
CA LYS A 65 -3.59 2.35 4.93
C LYS A 65 -2.32 1.56 4.63
N THR A 66 -1.42 1.43 5.60
CA THR A 66 -0.20 0.63 5.42
C THR A 66 -0.49 -0.86 5.25
N GLU A 67 -1.49 -1.40 5.95
CA GLU A 67 -1.87 -2.81 5.83
C GLU A 67 -2.53 -3.10 4.48
N VAL A 68 -3.44 -2.25 4.02
CA VAL A 68 -4.03 -2.34 2.68
C VAL A 68 -2.95 -2.23 1.61
N ALA A 69 -2.01 -1.28 1.76
CA ALA A 69 -0.88 -1.16 0.85
C ALA A 69 -0.04 -2.45 0.83
N ARG A 70 0.17 -3.09 1.99
CA ARG A 70 0.91 -4.36 2.10
C ARG A 70 0.16 -5.56 1.52
N SER A 71 -1.14 -5.68 1.75
CA SER A 71 -1.96 -6.79 1.23
C SER A 71 -2.13 -6.68 -0.28
N SER A 72 -2.22 -5.46 -0.81
CA SER A 72 -2.27 -5.20 -2.26
C SER A 72 -0.99 -5.56 -3.02
N LEU A 73 0.12 -5.87 -2.34
CA LEU A 73 1.39 -6.25 -2.99
C LEU A 73 1.32 -7.64 -3.64
N PHE A 74 0.41 -8.49 -3.16
CA PHE A 74 0.22 -9.83 -3.70
C PHE A 74 -1.15 -9.92 -4.38
N ASP A 75 -1.17 -10.60 -5.51
CA ASP A 75 -2.39 -10.99 -6.20
C ASP A 75 -3.03 -12.20 -5.51
N THR A 76 -4.30 -12.49 -5.78
CA THR A 76 -5.04 -13.63 -5.22
C THR A 76 -4.38 -14.97 -5.53
N LYS A 77 -3.59 -15.04 -6.61
CA LYS A 77 -2.78 -16.20 -7.01
C LYS A 77 -1.38 -16.24 -6.38
N GLY A 78 -1.09 -15.35 -5.43
CA GLY A 78 0.22 -15.24 -4.76
C GLY A 78 1.32 -14.59 -5.60
N LYS A 79 1.00 -14.07 -6.79
CA LYS A 79 1.96 -13.33 -7.63
C LYS A 79 2.20 -11.94 -7.08
N VAL A 80 3.43 -11.42 -7.21
CA VAL A 80 3.75 -10.06 -6.78
C VAL A 80 3.16 -9.05 -7.77
N ARG A 81 2.24 -8.20 -7.32
CA ARG A 81 1.70 -7.09 -8.11
C ARG A 81 2.81 -6.08 -8.42
N GLY A 82 2.98 -5.79 -9.70
CA GLY A 82 4.01 -4.89 -10.22
C GLY A 82 5.28 -5.59 -10.73
N ILE A 83 5.40 -6.91 -10.61
CA ILE A 83 6.46 -7.69 -11.28
C ILE A 83 5.80 -8.69 -12.24
N LEU A 84 5.93 -8.42 -13.53
CA LEU A 84 5.43 -9.27 -14.61
C LEU A 84 6.55 -10.16 -15.13
N PHE A 85 6.31 -11.46 -15.16
CA PHE A 85 7.14 -12.40 -15.87
C PHE A 85 6.66 -12.50 -17.31
N ARG A 86 7.48 -12.11 -18.29
CA ARG A 86 7.10 -12.08 -19.72
C ARG A 86 8.28 -12.42 -20.63
N MET A 87 7.97 -12.78 -21.88
CA MET A 87 8.96 -12.82 -22.95
C MET A 87 9.05 -11.44 -23.61
N LYS A 88 10.26 -10.91 -23.75
CA LYS A 88 10.54 -9.71 -24.54
C LYS A 88 11.15 -10.14 -25.87
N THR A 89 10.68 -9.55 -26.96
CA THR A 89 11.37 -9.67 -28.25
C THR A 89 12.39 -8.55 -28.33
N GLU A 90 13.66 -8.88 -28.49
CA GLU A 90 14.73 -7.91 -28.69
C GLU A 90 14.77 -7.47 -30.16
N LYS A 91 15.48 -6.36 -30.46
CA LYS A 91 15.60 -5.84 -31.83
C LYS A 91 16.23 -6.87 -32.80
N SER A 92 17.04 -7.78 -32.27
CA SER A 92 17.62 -8.92 -32.99
C SER A 92 16.61 -10.03 -33.33
N GLY A 93 15.33 -9.90 -32.95
CA GLY A 93 14.32 -10.94 -33.08
C GLY A 93 14.42 -12.06 -32.03
N THR A 94 15.51 -12.10 -31.25
CA THR A 94 15.68 -13.06 -30.16
C THR A 94 14.66 -12.77 -29.05
N ARG A 95 13.96 -13.81 -28.58
CA ARG A 95 13.01 -13.70 -27.47
C ARG A 95 13.67 -14.10 -26.17
N THR A 96 13.80 -13.15 -25.26
CA THR A 96 14.43 -13.36 -23.96
C THR A 96 13.38 -13.32 -22.84
N PRO A 97 13.43 -14.27 -21.89
CA PRO A 97 12.59 -14.21 -20.70
C PRO A 97 13.07 -13.05 -19.80
N VAL A 98 12.15 -12.18 -19.41
CA VAL A 98 12.44 -11.00 -18.58
C VAL A 98 11.43 -10.86 -17.44
N PHE A 99 11.90 -10.28 -16.33
CA PHE A 99 11.05 -9.70 -15.32
C PHE A 99 10.86 -8.22 -15.60
N GLN A 100 9.65 -7.81 -15.96
CA GLN A 100 9.28 -6.42 -16.10
C GLN A 100 8.68 -5.94 -14.77
N ILE A 101 9.36 -5.00 -14.13
CA ILE A 101 8.88 -4.30 -12.95
C ILE A 101 8.22 -3.01 -13.40
N GLY A 102 6.98 -2.76 -12.99
CA GLY A 102 6.27 -1.50 -13.18
C GLY A 102 5.58 -1.12 -11.89
N ILE A 103 6.16 -0.17 -11.16
CA ILE A 103 5.70 0.19 -9.82
C ILE A 103 5.65 1.69 -9.61
N MET A 104 4.62 2.11 -8.87
CA MET A 104 4.54 3.45 -8.33
C MET A 104 5.55 3.58 -7.18
N SER A 105 6.61 4.35 -7.38
CA SER A 105 7.70 4.52 -6.41
C SER A 105 7.37 5.54 -5.32
N THR A 106 7.39 5.12 -4.06
CA THR A 106 7.27 6.05 -2.91
C THR A 106 8.53 6.89 -2.68
N LYS A 107 9.62 6.61 -3.40
CA LYS A 107 10.87 7.39 -3.36
C LYS A 107 10.86 8.56 -4.35
N LEU A 108 10.37 8.32 -5.57
CA LEU A 108 10.44 9.27 -6.68
C LEU A 108 9.08 9.90 -7.04
N ASP A 109 8.02 9.47 -6.37
CA ASP A 109 6.62 9.85 -6.61
C ASP A 109 6.18 9.77 -8.10
N LYS A 110 6.80 8.85 -8.85
CA LYS A 110 6.45 8.51 -10.23
C LYS A 110 6.42 7.00 -10.48
N ILE A 111 5.76 6.62 -11.57
CA ILE A 111 5.79 5.24 -12.08
C ILE A 111 7.18 4.97 -12.64
N VAL A 112 7.83 3.92 -12.14
CA VAL A 112 9.14 3.49 -12.62
C VAL A 112 9.02 2.11 -13.23
N ASN A 113 9.53 1.99 -14.45
CA ASN A 113 9.54 0.75 -15.22
C ASN A 113 10.98 0.28 -15.43
N THR A 114 11.26 -0.97 -15.07
CA THR A 114 12.57 -1.61 -15.22
C THR A 114 12.39 -3.01 -15.75
N THR A 115 13.31 -3.50 -16.58
CA THR A 115 13.31 -4.88 -17.04
C THR A 115 14.62 -5.57 -16.67
N VAL A 116 14.53 -6.78 -16.11
CA VAL A 116 15.69 -7.60 -15.76
C VAL A 116 15.65 -8.89 -16.58
N SER A 117 16.70 -9.13 -17.36
CA SER A 117 16.81 -10.31 -18.22
C SER A 117 17.22 -11.55 -17.43
N ILE A 118 16.49 -12.65 -17.62
CA ILE A 118 16.77 -13.92 -16.94
C ILE A 118 17.95 -14.66 -17.59
N ASN A 119 18.16 -14.52 -18.90
CA ASN A 119 19.29 -15.15 -19.58
C ASN A 119 20.65 -14.64 -19.06
N LEU A 120 20.73 -13.35 -18.71
CA LEU A 120 21.98 -12.72 -18.25
C LEU A 120 22.31 -13.01 -16.78
N HIS A 121 21.29 -13.16 -15.93
CA HIS A 121 21.48 -13.23 -14.47
C HIS A 121 21.00 -14.56 -13.85
N GLY A 122 20.50 -15.48 -14.67
CA GLY A 122 19.79 -16.66 -14.20
C GLY A 122 18.46 -16.33 -13.54
N LEU A 123 17.61 -17.34 -13.35
CA LEU A 123 16.27 -17.17 -12.77
C LEU A 123 16.32 -16.55 -11.37
N LYS A 124 17.22 -17.07 -10.51
CA LYS A 124 17.37 -16.63 -9.11
C LYS A 124 17.97 -15.22 -9.02
N GLY A 125 19.05 -14.96 -9.76
CA GLY A 125 19.70 -13.64 -9.76
C GLY A 125 18.81 -12.55 -10.36
N ALA A 126 18.10 -12.85 -11.45
CA ALA A 126 17.17 -11.90 -12.05
C ALA A 126 15.98 -11.60 -11.13
N TRP A 127 15.44 -12.62 -10.44
CA TRP A 127 14.36 -12.42 -9.47
C TRP A 127 14.82 -11.56 -8.29
N GLN A 128 16.00 -11.86 -7.74
CA GLN A 128 16.52 -11.13 -6.60
C GLN A 128 16.75 -9.65 -6.94
N LYS A 129 17.32 -9.34 -8.11
CA LYS A 129 17.44 -7.95 -8.59
C LYS A 129 16.09 -7.27 -8.77
N ALA A 130 15.09 -7.98 -9.32
CA ALA A 130 13.74 -7.44 -9.47
C ALA A 130 13.09 -7.11 -8.12
N VAL A 131 13.24 -8.01 -7.13
CA VAL A 131 12.73 -7.82 -5.76
C VAL A 131 13.49 -6.70 -5.04
N ASP A 132 14.82 -6.62 -5.16
CA ASP A 132 15.62 -5.55 -4.56
C ASP A 132 15.21 -4.18 -5.09
N PHE A 133 15.02 -4.06 -6.41
CA PHE A 133 14.50 -2.84 -7.03
C PHE A 133 13.12 -2.48 -6.49
N TYR A 134 12.23 -3.47 -6.41
CA TYR A 134 10.88 -3.28 -5.88
C TYR A 134 10.89 -2.74 -4.45
N VAL A 135 11.69 -3.36 -3.59
CA VAL A 135 11.80 -3.08 -2.16
C VAL A 135 12.39 -1.69 -1.92
N GLN A 136 13.41 -1.31 -2.69
CA GLN A 136 14.02 0.01 -2.65
C GLN A 136 13.01 1.11 -3.00
N HIS A 137 12.23 0.91 -4.07
CA HIS A 137 11.27 1.90 -4.54
C HIS A 137 9.97 1.97 -3.72
N LYS A 138 9.65 0.92 -2.95
CA LYS A 138 8.52 0.88 -2.01
C LYS A 138 8.92 1.20 -0.56
N LYS A 139 10.20 1.47 -0.28
CA LYS A 139 10.76 1.67 1.08
C LYS A 139 10.46 0.49 2.03
N ILE A 140 10.52 -0.73 1.51
CA ILE A 140 10.37 -1.96 2.30
C ILE A 140 11.75 -2.31 2.89
N SER A 141 11.81 -2.77 4.14
CA SER A 141 13.07 -3.23 4.74
C SER A 141 13.41 -4.65 4.26
N LYS A 142 14.68 -4.91 3.93
CA LYS A 142 15.19 -6.26 3.60
C LYS A 142 15.08 -7.25 4.78
N LYS A 143 15.01 -6.75 6.02
CA LYS A 143 14.82 -7.57 7.21
C LYS A 143 13.34 -7.94 7.46
N SER A 144 12.40 -7.37 6.69
CA SER A 144 10.97 -7.59 6.90
C SER A 144 10.52 -8.99 6.44
N LEU A 145 9.48 -9.51 7.10
CA LEU A 145 8.79 -10.74 6.65
C LEU A 145 8.22 -10.59 5.23
N LEU A 146 7.86 -9.37 4.82
CA LEU A 146 7.40 -9.07 3.47
C LEU A 146 8.49 -9.30 2.43
N TYR A 147 9.73 -8.87 2.70
CA TYR A 147 10.87 -9.16 1.82
C TYR A 147 11.07 -10.67 1.65
N ARG A 148 11.03 -11.43 2.74
CA ARG A 148 11.12 -12.90 2.68
C ARG A 148 10.00 -13.52 1.86
N LYS A 149 8.76 -13.02 1.99
CA LYS A 149 7.62 -13.45 1.16
C LYS A 149 7.82 -13.11 -0.32
N LEU A 150 8.33 -11.92 -0.65
CA LEU A 150 8.62 -11.52 -2.03
C LEU A 150 9.70 -12.41 -2.67
N VAL A 151 10.77 -12.70 -1.94
CA VAL A 151 11.82 -13.61 -2.43
C VAL A 151 11.27 -15.01 -2.65
N ARG A 152 10.41 -15.52 -1.76
CA ARG A 152 9.77 -16.85 -1.91
C ARG A 152 8.73 -16.92 -3.03
N ALA A 153 8.14 -15.80 -3.44
CA ALA A 153 7.20 -15.74 -4.56
C ALA A 153 7.88 -15.87 -5.94
N GLN A 154 9.11 -16.39 -5.98
CA GLN A 154 9.88 -16.62 -7.19
C GLN A 154 9.15 -17.59 -8.14
N PRO A 155 9.01 -17.24 -9.43
CA PRO A 155 8.52 -18.16 -10.44
C PRO A 155 9.42 -19.38 -10.58
N ASN A 156 8.83 -20.57 -10.75
CA ASN A 156 9.60 -21.81 -10.80
C ASN A 156 10.16 -22.08 -12.20
N LYS A 157 11.23 -22.90 -12.30
CA LYS A 157 11.86 -23.25 -13.58
C LYS A 157 10.88 -23.91 -14.56
N ALA A 158 9.96 -24.73 -14.04
CA ALA A 158 8.88 -25.32 -14.82
C ALA A 158 7.96 -24.26 -15.48
N GLN A 159 7.72 -23.12 -14.84
CA GLN A 159 6.94 -22.02 -15.41
C GLN A 159 7.70 -21.30 -16.52
N LEU A 160 9.03 -21.14 -16.37
CA LEU A 160 9.91 -20.62 -17.41
C LEU A 160 9.93 -21.56 -18.63
N ASP A 161 10.06 -22.85 -18.40
CA ASP A 161 10.10 -23.85 -19.47
C ASP A 161 8.73 -24.00 -20.15
N ALA A 162 7.63 -23.94 -19.39
CA ALA A 162 6.28 -23.86 -19.96
C ALA A 162 6.12 -22.61 -20.84
N MET A 163 6.65 -21.45 -20.43
CA MET A 163 6.64 -20.23 -21.24
C MET A 163 7.42 -20.37 -22.55
N LYS A 164 8.60 -21.02 -22.50
CA LYS A 164 9.38 -21.34 -23.70
C LYS A 164 8.63 -22.33 -24.60
N LYS A 165 8.00 -23.36 -24.03
CA LYS A 165 7.26 -24.42 -24.74
C LYS A 165 5.95 -23.95 -25.35
N ARG A 166 5.23 -22.99 -24.74
CA ARG A 166 3.94 -22.47 -25.24
C ARG A 166 4.03 -21.87 -26.66
N ARG A 167 5.26 -21.63 -27.15
CA ARG A 167 5.55 -21.16 -28.51
C ARG A 167 5.81 -22.28 -29.53
N LYS A 168 6.13 -23.52 -29.13
CA LYS A 168 6.45 -24.59 -30.10
C LYS A 168 5.27 -25.02 -30.99
N ARG A 169 4.08 -24.46 -30.80
CA ARG A 169 2.97 -24.53 -31.75
C ARG A 169 3.08 -23.37 -32.75
N ARG A 170 3.94 -23.52 -33.73
CA ARG A 170 3.81 -22.97 -35.08
C ARG A 170 4.86 -23.61 -35.95
#